data_AF-A0A377FRW9-F1
#
_entry.id   AF-A0A377FRW9-F1
#
_cell.length_a   1.000
_cell.length_b   1.000
_cell.length_c   1.000
_cell.angle_alpha   90.00
_cell.angle_beta   90.00
_cell.angle_gamma   90.00
#
_symmetry.space_group_name_H-M   'P 1'
#
loop_
_entity.id
_entity.type
_entity.pdbx_description
1 polymer ?
#
loop_
_entity_poly.entity_id
_entity_poly.type
_entity_poly.pdbx_seq_one_letter_code
_entity_poly.pdbx_strand_id
1 'polypeptide(L)'
;MTRFIHIADLHHARHDDTTRLIEHASFDIQRSKLQQLADVILTEGIQAVLVAGDVEVSDPEDFLPYLKEWTMLGATVYIVFGDHDVNRVAYKKVWETVGNVHCFLEPDYVFDERLGAGIYGLSCETRRAGLREAFLRVSPRHDSHPNLFLTHGDRTDFPPDVVRTLGYDYFALGHLHEYKPPFVRGGVPFIYPGHVFSVWDGSGKAWRTGIVIGTISADGVSHEYRPFEGAETRRISFNRFMRDEGRIRLTLDNIVWDHDGWVKDDDMIMRSLVRSILTRYPDDYFITPSNRSQAITRVCMTGRTLLGDNSAFENFYHRSFKATATTQ
;
A
#
# COMPACT_ATOMS: atom_id res chain seq x y z
N MET A 1 16.43 7.46 -21.31
CA MET A 1 15.65 7.48 -20.06
C MET A 1 15.27 6.06 -19.74
N THR A 2 15.36 5.68 -18.48
CA THR A 2 15.02 4.33 -17.98
C THR A 2 13.98 4.48 -16.88
N ARG A 3 13.23 3.41 -16.61
CA ARG A 3 12.07 3.48 -15.71
C ARG A 3 12.03 2.30 -14.76
N PHE A 4 11.45 2.54 -13.59
CA PHE A 4 11.26 1.53 -12.56
C PHE A 4 9.86 1.61 -11.96
N ILE A 5 9.37 0.50 -11.42
CA ILE A 5 8.19 0.45 -10.57
C ILE A 5 8.64 0.49 -9.11
N HIS A 6 7.88 1.16 -8.26
CA HIS A 6 8.02 1.15 -6.81
C HIS A 6 6.69 0.79 -6.15
N ILE A 7 6.68 -0.32 -5.41
CA ILE A 7 5.54 -0.85 -4.65
C ILE A 7 5.98 -1.25 -3.24
N ALA A 8 5.03 -1.36 -2.31
CA ALA A 8 5.27 -1.75 -0.93
C ALA A 8 3.98 -2.29 -0.30
N ASP A 9 4.09 -2.83 0.91
CA ASP A 9 2.94 -3.15 1.77
C ASP A 9 1.93 -4.06 1.03
N LEU A 10 2.42 -5.14 0.41
CA LEU A 10 1.62 -6.04 -0.41
C LEU A 10 0.65 -6.84 0.47
N HIS A 11 1.11 -7.27 1.66
CA HIS A 11 0.39 -8.17 2.56
C HIS A 11 -0.32 -9.29 1.79
N HIS A 12 0.45 -9.99 0.94
CA HIS A 12 -0.06 -11.01 0.04
C HIS A 12 -0.23 -12.36 0.74
N ALA A 13 -0.92 -12.34 1.88
CA ALA A 13 -1.22 -13.49 2.69
C ALA A 13 -2.71 -13.86 2.58
N ARG A 14 -2.97 -15.16 2.72
CA ARG A 14 -4.29 -15.72 2.95
C ARG A 14 -4.63 -15.51 4.43
N HIS A 15 -5.77 -14.86 4.70
CA HIS A 15 -6.20 -14.56 6.06
C HIS A 15 -7.45 -15.37 6.42
N ASP A 16 -7.27 -16.47 7.13
CA ASP A 16 -8.34 -17.39 7.56
C ASP A 16 -9.11 -16.87 8.80
N ASP A 17 -9.21 -15.54 8.95
CA ASP A 17 -9.73 -14.92 10.16
C ASP A 17 -11.27 -14.91 10.18
N THR A 18 -11.84 -15.93 10.81
CA THR A 18 -13.29 -16.11 11.09
C THR A 18 -13.97 -14.89 11.74
N THR A 19 -13.23 -13.90 12.26
CA THR A 19 -13.77 -12.65 12.80
C THR A 19 -14.18 -11.63 11.72
N ARG A 20 -14.00 -11.99 10.45
CA ARG A 20 -14.20 -11.14 9.27
C ARG A 20 -14.72 -12.02 8.12
N LEU A 21 -15.89 -11.70 7.55
CA LEU A 21 -16.37 -12.32 6.29
C LEU A 21 -15.53 -11.80 5.09
N ILE A 22 -14.22 -12.03 5.07
CA ILE A 22 -13.27 -11.22 4.29
C ILE A 22 -12.21 -12.06 3.52
N GLU A 23 -12.07 -13.34 3.86
CA GLU A 23 -10.93 -14.20 3.49
C GLU A 23 -10.63 -14.32 1.99
N HIS A 24 -11.65 -14.43 1.13
CA HIS A 24 -11.42 -14.66 -0.31
C HIS A 24 -11.28 -13.40 -1.17
N ALA A 25 -11.80 -12.26 -0.72
CA ALA A 25 -11.86 -11.07 -1.57
C ALA A 25 -10.50 -10.37 -1.71
N SER A 26 -9.72 -10.25 -0.64
CA SER A 26 -8.48 -9.47 -0.67
C SER A 26 -7.39 -10.12 -1.53
N PHE A 27 -7.22 -11.42 -1.40
CA PHE A 27 -6.14 -12.15 -2.06
C PHE A 27 -6.29 -12.17 -3.59
N ASP A 28 -7.51 -12.42 -4.10
CA ASP A 28 -7.78 -12.43 -5.55
C ASP A 28 -7.66 -11.01 -6.16
N ILE A 29 -8.03 -9.97 -5.42
CA ILE A 29 -7.86 -8.58 -5.88
C ILE A 29 -6.39 -8.19 -5.87
N GLN A 30 -5.64 -8.54 -4.82
CA GLN A 30 -4.19 -8.35 -4.79
C GLN A 30 -3.54 -9.07 -5.97
N ARG A 31 -3.92 -10.31 -6.27
CA ARG A 31 -3.45 -11.04 -7.47
C ARG A 31 -3.74 -10.26 -8.74
N SER A 32 -4.97 -9.80 -8.95
CA SER A 32 -5.34 -9.02 -10.13
C SER A 32 -4.50 -7.74 -10.26
N LYS A 33 -4.20 -7.06 -9.15
CA LYS A 33 -3.38 -5.84 -9.15
C LYS A 33 -1.89 -6.12 -9.39
N LEU A 34 -1.36 -7.19 -8.80
CA LEU A 34 0.01 -7.64 -9.07
C LEU A 34 0.19 -8.09 -10.53
N GLN A 35 -0.85 -8.65 -11.15
CA GLN A 35 -0.85 -8.97 -12.58
C GLN A 35 -0.82 -7.72 -13.47
N GLN A 36 -1.46 -6.61 -13.08
CA GLN A 36 -1.39 -5.34 -13.83
C GLN A 36 0.04 -4.81 -13.96
N LEU A 37 0.96 -5.17 -13.04
CA LEU A 37 2.37 -4.78 -13.17
C LEU A 37 3.02 -5.38 -14.42
N ALA A 38 2.61 -6.58 -14.86
CA ALA A 38 3.14 -7.20 -16.06
C ALA A 38 2.86 -6.33 -17.30
N ASP A 39 1.63 -5.84 -17.44
CA ASP A 39 1.25 -4.93 -18.53
C ASP A 39 2.02 -3.62 -18.47
N VAL A 40 2.19 -3.04 -17.27
CA VAL A 40 2.99 -1.81 -17.09
C VAL A 40 4.47 -2.07 -17.43
N ILE A 41 5.03 -3.20 -17.02
CA ILE A 41 6.42 -3.55 -17.31
C ILE A 41 6.66 -3.60 -18.82
N LEU A 42 5.78 -4.31 -19.53
CA LEU A 42 5.87 -4.47 -20.97
C LEU A 42 5.66 -3.15 -21.73
N THR A 43 4.60 -2.40 -21.39
CA THR A 43 4.19 -1.21 -22.15
C THR A 43 5.06 0.02 -21.87
N GLU A 44 5.58 0.16 -20.65
CA GLU A 44 6.39 1.32 -20.24
C GLU A 44 7.91 1.05 -20.32
N GLY A 45 8.31 -0.17 -20.69
CA GLY A 45 9.72 -0.55 -20.78
C GLY A 45 10.43 -0.50 -19.42
N ILE A 46 9.76 -0.97 -18.36
CA ILE A 46 10.29 -0.97 -17.00
C ILE A 46 11.52 -1.87 -16.92
N GLN A 47 12.62 -1.32 -16.38
CA GLN A 47 13.87 -2.06 -16.20
C GLN A 47 14.00 -2.67 -14.81
N ALA A 48 13.33 -2.09 -13.80
CA ALA A 48 13.39 -2.60 -12.43
C ALA A 48 12.07 -2.49 -11.68
N VAL A 49 11.82 -3.42 -10.76
CA VAL A 49 10.72 -3.37 -9.78
C VAL A 49 11.34 -3.30 -8.38
N LEU A 50 11.08 -2.20 -7.67
CA LEU A 50 11.51 -1.99 -6.29
C LEU A 50 10.36 -2.33 -5.34
N VAL A 51 10.54 -3.38 -4.53
CA VAL A 51 9.58 -3.85 -3.53
C VAL A 51 10.07 -3.45 -2.15
N ALA A 52 9.42 -2.43 -1.57
CA ALA A 52 9.86 -1.77 -0.35
C ALA A 52 9.29 -2.42 0.93
N GLY A 53 9.32 -3.75 1.01
CA GLY A 53 8.95 -4.52 2.21
C GLY A 53 7.44 -4.69 2.45
N ASP A 54 7.15 -5.43 3.52
CA ASP A 54 5.83 -5.94 3.90
C ASP A 54 5.15 -6.71 2.76
N VAL A 55 5.92 -7.65 2.21
CA VAL A 55 5.40 -8.59 1.21
C VAL A 55 4.41 -9.55 1.87
N GLU A 56 4.73 -9.98 3.10
CA GLU A 56 3.97 -10.86 4.01
C GLU A 56 3.09 -11.88 3.28
N VAL A 57 3.61 -13.09 3.10
CA VAL A 57 2.95 -14.18 2.38
C VAL A 57 2.71 -15.38 3.30
N SER A 58 1.60 -16.08 3.09
CA SER A 58 1.31 -17.35 3.77
C SER A 58 2.27 -18.45 3.34
N ASP A 59 2.61 -18.48 2.04
CA ASP A 59 3.59 -19.38 1.45
C ASP A 59 4.50 -18.56 0.51
N PRO A 60 5.84 -18.63 0.63
CA PRO A 60 6.74 -17.95 -0.31
C PRO A 60 6.51 -18.32 -1.79
N GLU A 61 5.97 -19.50 -2.07
CA GLU A 61 5.61 -19.94 -3.43
C GLU A 61 4.49 -19.08 -4.05
N ASP A 62 3.63 -18.46 -3.23
CA ASP A 62 2.52 -17.63 -3.73
C ASP A 62 3.01 -16.37 -4.48
N PHE A 63 4.23 -15.91 -4.21
CA PHE A 63 4.80 -14.73 -4.88
C PHE A 63 5.63 -15.07 -6.13
N LEU A 64 6.05 -16.33 -6.30
CA LEU A 64 6.88 -16.76 -7.43
C LEU A 64 6.26 -16.52 -8.81
N PRO A 65 4.94 -16.70 -9.04
CA PRO A 65 4.36 -16.45 -10.36
C PRO A 65 4.61 -15.02 -10.85
N TYR A 66 4.45 -14.02 -9.98
CA TYR A 66 4.68 -12.63 -10.34
C TYR A 66 6.16 -12.33 -10.56
N LEU A 67 7.04 -12.83 -9.68
CA LEU A 67 8.49 -12.69 -9.85
C LEU A 67 8.97 -13.27 -11.18
N LYS A 68 8.50 -14.47 -11.53
CA LYS A 68 8.83 -15.11 -12.82
C LYS A 68 8.33 -14.29 -13.99
N GLU A 69 7.08 -13.83 -13.93
CA GLU A 69 6.48 -13.02 -15.00
C GLU A 69 7.23 -11.70 -15.22
N TRP A 70 7.47 -10.94 -14.14
CA TRP A 70 8.15 -9.65 -14.22
C TRP A 70 9.58 -9.78 -14.75
N THR A 71 10.33 -10.81 -14.32
CA THR A 71 11.71 -11.01 -14.80
C THR A 71 11.76 -11.58 -16.23
N MET A 72 10.79 -12.40 -16.64
CA MET A 72 10.63 -12.83 -18.04
C MET A 72 10.35 -11.64 -18.97
N LEU A 73 9.62 -10.64 -18.50
CA LEU A 73 9.37 -9.39 -19.23
C LEU A 73 10.58 -8.44 -19.23
N GLY A 74 11.66 -8.82 -18.55
CA GLY A 74 12.96 -8.15 -18.61
C GLY A 74 13.25 -7.20 -17.46
N ALA A 75 12.39 -7.09 -16.45
CA ALA A 75 12.67 -6.30 -15.26
C ALA A 75 13.59 -7.05 -14.29
N THR A 76 14.45 -6.32 -13.57
CA THR A 76 15.15 -6.83 -12.38
C THR A 76 14.34 -6.50 -11.13
N VAL A 77 14.12 -7.45 -10.23
CA VAL A 77 13.33 -7.23 -9.01
C VAL A 77 14.26 -7.07 -7.81
N TYR A 78 14.07 -5.99 -7.06
CA TYR A 78 14.82 -5.67 -5.85
C TYR A 78 13.88 -5.62 -4.66
N ILE A 79 14.18 -6.38 -3.61
CA ILE A 79 13.29 -6.57 -2.47
C ILE A 79 14.04 -6.27 -1.17
N VAL A 80 13.49 -5.37 -0.36
CA VAL A 80 13.80 -5.29 1.07
C VAL A 80 12.66 -5.92 1.87
N PHE A 81 12.95 -6.29 3.11
CA PHE A 81 11.99 -6.88 4.03
C PHE A 81 11.51 -5.81 5.02
N GLY A 82 10.19 -5.76 5.19
CA GLY A 82 9.50 -4.90 6.15
C GLY A 82 9.30 -5.58 7.50
N ASP A 83 8.59 -4.90 8.41
CA ASP A 83 8.45 -5.38 9.79
C ASP A 83 7.49 -6.56 9.94
N HIS A 84 6.67 -6.83 8.93
CA HIS A 84 5.79 -8.00 8.83
C HIS A 84 6.42 -9.22 8.14
N ASP A 85 7.59 -9.07 7.51
CA ASP A 85 8.28 -10.15 6.78
C ASP A 85 9.07 -11.08 7.73
N VAL A 86 8.41 -11.65 8.74
CA VAL A 86 9.05 -12.44 9.82
C VAL A 86 9.81 -13.68 9.33
N ASN A 87 9.43 -14.24 8.18
CA ASN A 87 10.05 -15.42 7.57
C ASN A 87 11.03 -15.06 6.44
N ARG A 88 11.55 -13.83 6.40
CA ARG A 88 12.40 -13.30 5.32
C ARG A 88 13.57 -14.16 4.88
N VAL A 89 14.19 -14.95 5.76
CA VAL A 89 15.27 -15.88 5.38
C VAL A 89 14.73 -16.99 4.46
N ALA A 90 13.55 -17.54 4.79
CA ALA A 90 12.89 -18.52 3.95
C ALA A 90 12.39 -17.90 2.65
N TYR A 91 11.83 -16.68 2.72
CA TYR A 91 11.37 -15.93 1.55
C TYR A 91 12.51 -15.71 0.56
N LYS A 92 13.65 -15.14 1.00
CA LYS A 92 14.86 -14.95 0.18
C LYS A 92 15.30 -16.25 -0.50
N LYS A 93 15.37 -17.35 0.25
CA LYS A 93 15.79 -18.66 -0.27
C LYS A 93 14.92 -19.15 -1.42
N VAL A 94 13.61 -18.89 -1.38
CA VAL A 94 12.66 -19.29 -2.42
C VAL A 94 12.66 -18.29 -3.57
N TRP A 95 12.57 -16.99 -3.29
CA TRP A 95 12.42 -15.95 -4.31
C TRP A 95 13.65 -15.79 -5.19
N GLU A 96 14.86 -15.95 -4.65
CA GLU A 96 16.11 -15.89 -5.43
C GLU A 96 16.40 -17.15 -6.24
N THR A 97 15.50 -18.14 -6.24
CA THR A 97 15.53 -19.21 -7.25
C THR A 97 15.12 -18.69 -8.63
N VAL A 98 14.45 -17.53 -8.69
CA VAL A 98 14.11 -16.82 -9.92
C VAL A 98 15.26 -15.89 -10.28
N GLY A 99 15.80 -16.01 -11.50
CA GLY A 99 16.86 -15.13 -11.97
C GLY A 99 16.43 -13.67 -12.02
N ASN A 100 17.37 -12.74 -11.82
CA ASN A 100 17.15 -11.29 -11.73
C ASN A 100 16.25 -10.86 -10.56
N VAL A 101 16.18 -11.66 -9.49
CA VAL A 101 15.58 -11.27 -8.21
C VAL A 101 16.70 -11.11 -7.18
N HIS A 102 16.73 -9.96 -6.51
CA HIS A 102 17.72 -9.61 -5.50
C HIS A 102 17.03 -9.20 -4.21
N CYS A 103 17.18 -10.01 -3.17
CA CYS A 103 16.63 -9.76 -1.84
C CYS A 103 17.72 -9.28 -0.88
N PHE A 104 17.58 -8.06 -0.37
CA PHE A 104 18.51 -7.43 0.57
C PHE A 104 18.21 -7.86 2.01
N LEU A 105 18.63 -9.06 2.41
CA LEU A 105 18.50 -9.48 3.82
C LEU A 105 19.39 -8.65 4.74
N GLU A 106 20.63 -8.42 4.30
CA GLU A 106 21.58 -7.51 4.93
C GLU A 106 21.72 -6.25 4.07
N PRO A 107 22.19 -5.12 4.63
CA PRO A 107 22.43 -3.91 3.87
C PRO A 107 23.46 -4.15 2.76
N ASP A 108 23.10 -3.86 1.51
CA ASP A 108 23.99 -4.05 0.37
C ASP A 108 23.65 -3.07 -0.76
N TYR A 109 24.57 -2.98 -1.72
CA TYR A 109 24.49 -2.12 -2.88
C TYR A 109 24.69 -2.92 -4.17
N VAL A 110 23.80 -2.69 -5.14
CA VAL A 110 23.91 -3.25 -6.49
C VAL A 110 23.78 -2.14 -7.52
N PHE A 111 24.68 -2.11 -8.50
CA PHE A 111 24.48 -1.27 -9.70
C PHE A 111 23.70 -2.07 -10.74
N ASP A 112 22.54 -1.56 -11.15
CA ASP A 112 21.74 -2.14 -12.23
C ASP A 112 22.13 -1.47 -13.56
N GLU A 113 22.83 -2.20 -14.41
CA GLU A 113 23.28 -1.69 -15.71
C GLU A 113 22.13 -1.32 -16.65
N ARG A 114 21.00 -2.02 -16.57
CA ARG A 114 19.84 -1.80 -17.45
C ARG A 114 19.05 -0.58 -16.99
N LEU A 115 18.92 -0.40 -15.69
CA LEU A 115 18.33 0.79 -15.11
C LEU A 115 19.27 2.00 -15.21
N GLY A 116 20.58 1.78 -15.20
CA GLY A 116 21.60 2.83 -15.16
C GLY A 116 21.67 3.54 -13.81
N ALA A 117 21.35 2.85 -12.72
CA ALA A 117 21.34 3.40 -11.37
C ALA A 117 21.78 2.39 -10.31
N GLY A 118 22.35 2.92 -9.23
CA GLY A 118 22.66 2.16 -8.03
C GLY A 118 21.44 1.97 -7.14
N ILE A 119 21.34 0.82 -6.50
CA ILE A 119 20.27 0.48 -5.56
C ILE A 119 20.92 0.02 -4.26
N TYR A 120 20.66 0.77 -3.19
CA TYR A 120 21.03 0.39 -1.84
C TYR A 120 19.80 -0.13 -1.10
N GLY A 121 19.83 -1.38 -0.67
CA GLY A 121 18.74 -1.97 0.10
C GLY A 121 19.04 -1.94 1.60
N LEU A 122 18.07 -1.52 2.40
CA LEU A 122 18.10 -1.59 3.85
C LEU A 122 16.77 -2.17 4.37
N SER A 123 16.77 -3.46 4.69
CA SER A 123 15.65 -4.13 5.37
C SER A 123 15.53 -3.71 6.83
N CYS A 124 14.33 -3.86 7.40
CA CYS A 124 14.09 -3.64 8.82
C CYS A 124 13.68 -4.93 9.56
N GLU A 125 13.90 -4.92 10.87
CA GLU A 125 13.38 -5.95 11.77
C GLU A 125 11.91 -5.72 12.14
N THR A 126 11.29 -6.69 12.79
CA THR A 126 9.95 -6.51 13.39
C THR A 126 9.91 -5.28 14.30
N ARG A 127 8.85 -4.46 14.17
CA ARG A 127 8.71 -3.14 14.79
C ARG A 127 9.84 -2.15 14.41
N ARG A 128 10.49 -2.36 13.27
CA ARG A 128 11.63 -1.58 12.76
C ARG A 128 12.79 -1.47 13.75
N ALA A 129 12.97 -2.48 14.60
CA ALA A 129 14.02 -2.47 15.60
C ALA A 129 15.41 -2.32 14.96
N GLY A 130 16.18 -1.33 15.41
CA GLY A 130 17.54 -1.09 14.90
C GLY A 130 17.63 -0.39 13.54
N LEU A 131 16.51 -0.07 12.88
CA LEU A 131 16.50 0.53 11.54
C LEU A 131 17.24 1.86 11.52
N ARG A 132 16.97 2.74 12.49
CA ARG A 132 17.63 4.04 12.58
C ARG A 132 19.13 3.88 12.80
N GLU A 133 19.55 3.00 13.71
CA GLU A 133 20.96 2.74 13.99
C GLU A 133 21.70 2.18 12.77
N ALA A 134 21.06 1.31 11.99
CA ALA A 134 21.59 0.80 10.74
C ALA A 134 21.69 1.90 9.68
N PHE A 135 20.65 2.74 9.56
CA PHE A 135 20.64 3.88 8.64
C PHE A 135 21.77 4.87 8.92
N LEU A 136 22.07 5.15 10.20
CA LEU A 136 23.18 6.02 10.59
C LEU A 136 24.57 5.49 10.19
N ARG A 137 24.68 4.21 9.82
CA ARG A 137 25.92 3.56 9.37
C ARG A 137 26.03 3.45 7.85
N VAL A 138 25.01 3.89 7.12
CA VAL A 138 25.03 3.90 5.65
C VAL A 138 26.17 4.80 5.18
N SER A 139 26.98 4.26 4.27
CA SER A 139 28.06 5.02 3.65
C SER A 139 27.49 6.01 2.62
N PRO A 140 27.97 7.26 2.59
CA PRO A 140 27.68 8.19 1.50
C PRO A 140 28.05 7.63 0.13
N ARG A 141 27.24 7.96 -0.89
CA ARG A 141 27.48 7.65 -2.29
C ARG A 141 27.32 8.90 -3.14
N HIS A 142 28.39 9.25 -3.84
CA HIS A 142 28.43 10.41 -4.75
C HIS A 142 28.93 9.93 -6.12
N ASP A 143 28.23 8.94 -6.65
CA ASP A 143 28.56 8.31 -7.92
C ASP A 143 28.14 9.23 -9.10
N SER A 144 28.65 8.96 -10.30
CA SER A 144 28.28 9.70 -11.51
C SER A 144 26.92 9.31 -12.09
N HIS A 145 26.29 8.28 -11.53
CA HIS A 145 24.96 7.80 -11.88
C HIS A 145 24.01 7.99 -10.69
N PRO A 146 22.68 8.01 -10.93
CA PRO A 146 21.71 8.09 -9.85
C PRO A 146 21.80 6.92 -8.88
N ASN A 147 21.49 7.19 -7.61
CA ASN A 147 21.46 6.22 -6.53
C ASN A 147 20.08 6.22 -5.84
N LEU A 148 19.43 5.06 -5.82
CA LEU A 148 18.12 4.83 -5.20
C LEU A 148 18.32 4.14 -3.84
N PHE A 149 17.62 4.62 -2.82
CA PHE A 149 17.61 4.03 -1.49
C PHE A 149 16.29 3.28 -1.27
N LEU A 150 16.35 1.95 -1.15
CA LEU A 150 15.19 1.08 -0.94
C LEU A 150 15.13 0.63 0.52
N THR A 151 14.04 0.92 1.22
CA THR A 151 13.88 0.55 2.63
C THR A 151 12.41 0.54 3.07
N HIS A 152 12.14 0.09 4.29
CA HIS A 152 10.81 0.02 4.87
C HIS A 152 10.82 0.73 6.23
N GLY A 153 10.19 1.91 6.34
CA GLY A 153 10.27 2.71 7.56
C GLY A 153 9.53 4.03 7.54
N ASP A 154 9.44 4.71 8.68
CA ASP A 154 8.81 6.02 8.81
C ASP A 154 9.84 7.15 8.69
N ARG A 155 9.38 8.35 8.35
CA ARG A 155 10.19 9.58 8.26
C ARG A 155 11.07 9.82 9.50
N THR A 156 10.66 9.36 10.68
CA THR A 156 11.40 9.53 11.94
C THR A 156 12.66 8.70 12.01
N ASP A 157 12.73 7.61 11.24
CA ASP A 157 13.86 6.69 11.20
C ASP A 157 15.05 7.27 10.42
N PHE A 158 14.80 8.30 9.61
CA PHE A 158 15.79 8.89 8.70
C PHE A 158 16.08 10.35 9.07
N PRO A 159 17.11 10.71 9.87
CA PRO A 159 17.39 12.10 10.21
C PRO A 159 17.76 12.96 8.97
N PRO A 160 17.21 14.18 8.82
CA PRO A 160 17.35 14.95 7.57
C PRO A 160 18.76 15.49 7.34
N ASP A 161 19.54 15.67 8.41
CA ASP A 161 20.95 16.02 8.38
C ASP A 161 21.80 14.88 7.82
N VAL A 162 21.52 13.64 8.22
CA VAL A 162 22.19 12.44 7.71
C VAL A 162 21.79 12.19 6.25
N VAL A 163 20.50 12.25 5.93
CA VAL A 163 20.00 12.08 4.55
C VAL A 163 20.74 13.00 3.57
N ARG A 164 20.96 14.27 3.95
CA ARG A 164 21.65 15.25 3.11
C ARG A 164 23.10 14.86 2.79
N THR A 165 23.77 14.11 3.66
CA THR A 165 25.16 13.71 3.46
C THR A 165 25.32 12.41 2.68
N LEU A 166 24.23 11.64 2.47
CA LEU A 166 24.35 10.30 1.89
C LEU A 166 24.41 10.27 0.36
N GLY A 167 23.95 11.32 -0.33
CA GLY A 167 24.06 11.45 -1.79
C GLY A 167 23.15 10.54 -2.62
N TYR A 168 22.06 10.03 -2.05
CA TYR A 168 21.00 9.33 -2.80
C TYR A 168 20.02 10.32 -3.43
N ASP A 169 19.45 9.96 -4.57
CA ASP A 169 18.56 10.80 -5.37
C ASP A 169 17.07 10.51 -5.13
N TYR A 170 16.75 9.34 -4.60
CA TYR A 170 15.37 8.88 -4.41
C TYR A 170 15.28 7.88 -3.26
N PHE A 171 14.33 8.09 -2.34
CA PHE A 171 14.04 7.16 -1.26
C PHE A 171 12.72 6.41 -1.55
N ALA A 172 12.85 5.13 -1.89
CA ALA A 172 11.76 4.17 -2.08
C ALA A 172 11.40 3.55 -0.72
N LEU A 173 10.26 3.96 -0.15
CA LEU A 173 9.82 3.56 1.19
C LEU A 173 8.53 2.74 1.15
N GLY A 174 8.47 1.69 1.97
CA GLY A 174 7.21 1.10 2.45
C GLY A 174 6.90 1.50 3.88
N HIS A 175 5.86 0.92 4.48
CA HIS A 175 5.34 1.10 5.86
C HIS A 175 4.08 1.96 5.94
N LEU A 176 3.93 2.91 5.02
CA LEU A 176 2.76 3.78 4.96
C LEU A 176 1.80 3.27 3.87
N HIS A 177 0.69 2.69 4.32
CA HIS A 177 -0.34 2.06 3.49
C HIS A 177 -1.13 3.01 2.56
N GLU A 178 -0.86 4.32 2.62
CA GLU A 178 -1.52 5.37 1.83
C GLU A 178 -0.48 6.07 0.95
N TYR A 179 -0.75 6.15 -0.36
CA TYR A 179 0.02 7.07 -1.21
C TYR A 179 -0.26 8.51 -0.78
N LYS A 180 0.80 9.24 -0.45
CA LYS A 180 0.73 10.67 -0.16
C LYS A 180 1.59 11.44 -1.15
N PRO A 181 1.29 12.74 -1.37
CA PRO A 181 2.22 13.63 -2.04
C PRO A 181 3.62 13.45 -1.45
N PRO A 182 4.64 13.22 -2.30
CA PRO A 182 6.01 13.04 -1.86
C PRO A 182 6.44 14.21 -0.99
N PHE A 183 7.23 13.92 0.03
CA PHE A 183 7.84 14.97 0.84
C PHE A 183 9.34 14.99 0.62
N VAL A 184 9.92 16.17 0.76
CA VAL A 184 11.36 16.36 0.65
C VAL A 184 11.97 16.30 2.04
N ARG A 185 13.04 15.52 2.18
CA ARG A 185 13.79 15.38 3.42
C ARG A 185 15.28 15.36 3.12
N GLY A 186 16.05 16.21 3.80
CA GLY A 186 17.47 16.38 3.49
C GLY A 186 17.76 16.90 2.07
N GLY A 187 16.75 17.40 1.35
CA GLY A 187 16.87 17.83 -0.06
C GLY A 187 16.48 16.77 -1.08
N VAL A 188 16.07 15.57 -0.64
CA VAL A 188 15.78 14.41 -1.50
C VAL A 188 14.31 14.00 -1.35
N PRO A 189 13.61 13.55 -2.42
CA PRO A 189 12.23 13.07 -2.32
C PRO A 189 12.14 11.72 -1.61
N PHE A 190 11.17 11.62 -0.69
CA PHE A 190 10.75 10.42 0.02
C PHE A 190 9.36 10.02 -0.46
N ILE A 191 9.23 8.80 -0.96
CA ILE A 191 8.01 8.32 -1.61
C ILE A 191 7.52 7.07 -0.90
N TYR A 192 6.22 7.03 -0.62
CA TYR A 192 5.49 5.84 -0.19
C TYR A 192 4.43 5.50 -1.25
N PRO A 193 4.43 4.30 -1.84
CA PRO A 193 3.48 3.94 -2.88
C PRO A 193 2.10 3.60 -2.32
N GLY A 194 2.00 3.34 -1.01
CA GLY A 194 0.82 2.75 -0.38
C GLY A 194 0.79 1.24 -0.57
N HIS A 195 -0.22 0.59 0.01
CA HIS A 195 -0.42 -0.84 -0.18
C HIS A 195 -0.97 -1.16 -1.58
N VAL A 196 -0.80 -2.40 -2.01
CA VAL A 196 -1.37 -2.89 -3.29
C VAL A 196 -2.88 -3.04 -3.18
N PHE A 197 -3.36 -3.67 -2.12
CA PHE A 197 -4.77 -3.69 -1.76
C PHE A 197 -4.93 -4.17 -0.34
N SER A 198 -5.81 -3.49 0.39
CA SER A 198 -6.23 -3.98 1.68
C SER A 198 -7.72 -3.77 1.89
N VAL A 199 -8.38 -4.87 2.27
CA VAL A 199 -9.68 -4.86 2.94
C VAL A 199 -9.58 -4.43 4.41
N TRP A 200 -8.37 -4.45 4.97
CA TRP A 200 -8.08 -3.96 6.32
C TRP A 200 -6.60 -3.65 6.52
N ASP A 201 -6.27 -2.38 6.66
CA ASP A 201 -4.90 -1.88 6.72
C ASP A 201 -4.41 -1.63 8.16
N GLY A 202 -5.09 -2.17 9.18
CA GLY A 202 -4.81 -1.85 10.59
C GLY A 202 -5.37 -0.51 11.07
N SER A 203 -5.34 0.51 10.21
CA SER A 203 -5.73 1.90 10.50
C SER A 203 -7.24 2.17 10.37
N GLY A 204 -7.96 1.19 9.81
CA GLY A 204 -9.41 1.22 9.68
C GLY A 204 -9.92 2.18 8.62
N LYS A 205 -9.04 2.66 7.73
CA LYS A 205 -9.35 3.59 6.65
C LYS A 205 -9.27 2.88 5.29
N ALA A 206 -9.81 3.52 4.27
CA ALA A 206 -9.78 3.02 2.91
C ALA A 206 -9.03 3.99 2.01
N TRP A 207 -7.98 3.52 1.36
CA TRP A 207 -7.12 4.35 0.53
C TRP A 207 -7.23 3.96 -0.92
N ARG A 208 -6.94 4.91 -1.80
CA ARG A 208 -6.73 4.59 -3.20
C ARG A 208 -5.41 3.83 -3.33
N THR A 209 -5.39 2.83 -4.18
CA THR A 209 -4.24 1.94 -4.34
C THR A 209 -3.64 2.09 -5.73
N GLY A 210 -2.34 1.85 -5.86
CA GLY A 210 -1.64 2.07 -7.10
C GLY A 210 -0.16 1.72 -7.03
N ILE A 211 0.52 2.08 -8.10
CA ILE A 211 1.96 1.93 -8.26
C ILE A 211 2.61 3.30 -8.40
N VAL A 212 3.84 3.42 -7.94
CA VAL A 212 4.70 4.55 -8.32
C VAL A 212 5.59 4.12 -9.48
N ILE A 213 5.64 4.93 -10.54
CA ILE A 213 6.55 4.72 -11.67
C ILE A 213 7.61 5.82 -11.61
N GLY A 214 8.85 5.41 -11.39
CA GLY A 214 10.00 6.30 -11.42
C GLY A 214 10.64 6.37 -12.80
N THR A 215 11.21 7.53 -13.13
CA THR A 215 11.97 7.77 -14.37
C THR A 215 13.34 8.32 -14.02
N ILE A 216 14.37 7.69 -14.56
CA ILE A 216 15.74 8.17 -14.52
C ILE A 216 16.05 8.87 -15.86
N SER A 217 16.49 10.12 -15.74
CA SER A 217 16.85 10.98 -16.85
C SER A 217 18.15 11.72 -16.56
N ALA A 218 18.64 12.51 -17.53
CA ALA A 218 19.80 13.37 -17.33
C ALA A 218 19.55 14.45 -16.25
N ASP A 219 18.28 14.82 -16.01
CA ASP A 219 17.87 15.84 -15.04
C ASP A 219 17.66 15.26 -13.63
N GLY A 220 17.89 13.96 -13.44
CA GLY A 220 17.72 13.25 -12.16
C GLY A 220 16.56 12.25 -12.17
N VAL A 221 16.04 11.96 -10.97
CA VAL A 221 14.98 10.98 -10.74
C VAL A 221 13.65 11.68 -10.50
N SER A 222 12.67 11.42 -11.36
CA SER A 222 11.28 11.85 -11.22
C SER A 222 10.36 10.65 -11.01
N HIS A 223 9.11 10.89 -10.63
CA HIS A 223 8.14 9.82 -10.48
C HIS A 223 6.71 10.32 -10.67
N GLU A 224 5.82 9.38 -10.94
CA GLU A 224 4.37 9.58 -11.00
C GLU A 224 3.65 8.45 -10.26
N TYR A 225 2.45 8.74 -9.75
CA TYR A 225 1.59 7.72 -9.17
C TYR A 225 0.50 7.33 -10.17
N ARG A 226 0.36 6.02 -10.38
CA ARG A 226 -0.66 5.44 -11.24
C ARG A 226 -1.58 4.56 -10.41
N PRO A 227 -2.87 4.90 -10.30
CA PRO A 227 -3.85 4.07 -9.64
C PRO A 227 -3.96 2.70 -10.30
N PHE A 228 -4.23 1.66 -9.51
CA PHE A 228 -4.66 0.37 -10.05
C PHE A 228 -6.04 0.48 -10.68
N GLU A 229 -6.29 -0.39 -11.65
CA GLU A 229 -7.62 -0.63 -12.20
C GLU A 229 -8.37 -1.69 -11.37
N GLY A 230 -9.69 -1.70 -11.50
CA GLY A 230 -10.57 -2.66 -10.84
C GLY A 230 -11.02 -2.24 -9.45
N ALA A 231 -11.31 -3.24 -8.62
CA ALA A 231 -11.97 -3.03 -7.33
C ALA A 231 -11.06 -2.29 -6.34
N GLU A 232 -11.68 -1.34 -5.64
CA GLU A 232 -11.08 -0.58 -4.55
C GLU A 232 -11.83 -0.80 -3.23
N THR A 233 -11.14 -0.50 -2.12
CA THR A 233 -11.78 -0.45 -0.81
C THR A 233 -12.31 0.96 -0.58
N ARG A 234 -13.51 1.07 0.00
CA ARG A 234 -14.21 2.32 0.30
C ARG A 234 -14.81 2.25 1.70
N ARG A 235 -14.93 3.41 2.37
CA ARG A 235 -15.53 3.46 3.72
C ARG A 235 -16.53 4.60 3.84
N ILE A 236 -17.69 4.27 4.42
CA ILE A 236 -18.69 5.25 4.86
C ILE A 236 -18.75 5.18 6.38
N SER A 237 -18.57 6.31 7.05
CA SER A 237 -18.59 6.38 8.51
C SER A 237 -19.39 7.57 9.00
N PHE A 238 -20.39 7.30 9.83
CA PHE A 238 -21.21 8.30 10.51
C PHE A 238 -20.74 8.42 11.97
N ASN A 239 -20.34 9.62 12.37
CA ASN A 239 -19.91 9.89 13.73
C ASN A 239 -20.96 10.74 14.47
N ARG A 240 -21.89 10.04 15.13
CA ARG A 240 -22.97 10.62 15.95
C ARG A 240 -22.50 11.39 17.20
N PHE A 241 -21.23 11.26 17.56
CA PHE A 241 -20.63 11.95 18.71
C PHE A 241 -20.12 13.35 18.34
N MET A 242 -20.04 13.67 17.06
CA MET A 242 -19.74 15.01 16.55
C MET A 242 -21.00 15.55 15.88
N ARG A 243 -21.57 16.60 16.46
CA ARG A 243 -22.85 17.19 16.04
C ARG A 243 -22.71 18.67 15.74
N ASP A 244 -23.45 19.12 14.73
CA ASP A 244 -23.55 20.52 14.33
C ASP A 244 -24.93 20.79 13.74
N GLU A 245 -25.75 21.62 14.39
CA GLU A 245 -27.08 22.04 13.92
C GLU A 245 -27.98 20.91 13.34
N GLY A 246 -28.14 19.80 14.07
CA GLY A 246 -28.95 18.66 13.62
C GLY A 246 -28.28 17.79 12.54
N ARG A 247 -26.99 18.00 12.28
CA ARG A 247 -26.14 17.19 11.43
C ARG A 247 -25.16 16.37 12.28
N ILE A 248 -24.68 15.28 11.72
CA ILE A 248 -23.59 14.47 12.26
C ILE A 248 -22.42 14.43 11.30
N ARG A 249 -21.21 14.18 11.82
CA ARG A 249 -20.01 14.11 10.99
C ARG A 249 -20.06 12.89 10.07
N LEU A 250 -19.83 13.12 8.79
CA LEU A 250 -19.71 12.10 7.75
C LEU A 250 -18.25 12.04 7.28
N THR A 251 -17.69 10.83 7.32
CA THR A 251 -16.39 10.53 6.73
C THR A 251 -16.60 9.55 5.57
N LEU A 252 -16.09 9.94 4.40
CA LEU A 252 -16.08 9.14 3.19
C LEU A 252 -14.62 8.92 2.79
N ASP A 253 -14.11 7.69 2.89
CA ASP A 253 -12.74 7.38 2.50
C ASP A 253 -12.73 6.69 1.14
N ASN A 254 -11.80 7.13 0.28
CA ASN A 254 -11.70 6.70 -1.12
C ASN A 254 -13.06 6.77 -1.82
N ILE A 255 -13.82 7.85 -1.65
CA ILE A 255 -15.11 8.08 -2.30
C ILE A 255 -15.12 9.53 -2.78
N VAL A 256 -15.35 9.76 -4.07
CA VAL A 256 -15.48 11.11 -4.62
C VAL A 256 -16.93 11.52 -4.53
N TRP A 257 -17.25 12.31 -3.52
CA TRP A 257 -18.58 12.86 -3.28
C TRP A 257 -18.47 14.34 -2.92
N ASP A 258 -19.39 15.16 -3.39
CA ASP A 258 -19.43 16.56 -2.98
C ASP A 258 -20.12 16.65 -1.60
N HIS A 259 -19.35 16.97 -0.56
CA HIS A 259 -19.84 17.13 0.80
C HIS A 259 -18.91 18.00 1.64
N ASP A 260 -19.46 18.70 2.63
CA ASP A 260 -18.73 19.51 3.60
C ASP A 260 -18.23 18.70 4.83
N GLY A 261 -18.35 17.36 4.75
CA GLY A 261 -18.07 16.46 5.86
C GLY A 261 -19.21 16.33 6.88
N TRP A 262 -20.40 16.86 6.61
CA TRP A 262 -21.57 16.73 7.47
C TRP A 262 -22.76 16.16 6.70
N VAL A 263 -23.64 15.48 7.42
CA VAL A 263 -24.91 14.96 6.89
C VAL A 263 -26.02 15.21 7.89
N LYS A 264 -27.22 15.55 7.42
CA LYS A 264 -28.39 15.70 8.30
C LYS A 264 -28.62 14.38 9.05
N ASP A 265 -28.85 14.48 10.37
CA ASP A 265 -29.16 13.34 11.23
C ASP A 265 -30.60 12.89 11.00
N ASP A 266 -30.84 12.34 9.82
CA ASP A 266 -32.12 11.89 9.30
C ASP A 266 -31.91 10.54 8.60
N ASP A 267 -32.58 9.52 9.12
CA ASP A 267 -32.36 8.13 8.70
C ASP A 267 -32.67 7.91 7.21
N MET A 268 -33.71 8.55 6.68
CA MET A 268 -34.06 8.44 5.26
C MET A 268 -32.99 9.05 4.37
N ILE A 269 -32.47 10.22 4.74
CA ILE A 269 -31.40 10.91 4.01
C ILE A 269 -30.11 10.10 4.04
N MET A 270 -29.69 9.62 5.21
CA MET A 270 -28.46 8.83 5.34
C MET A 270 -28.56 7.51 4.58
N ARG A 271 -29.68 6.80 4.64
CA ARG A 271 -29.90 5.57 3.84
C ARG A 271 -29.88 5.84 2.34
N SER A 272 -30.52 6.92 1.90
CA SER A 272 -30.51 7.33 0.49
C SER A 272 -29.09 7.65 0.01
N LEU A 273 -28.30 8.36 0.82
CA LEU A 273 -26.88 8.62 0.56
C LEU A 273 -26.09 7.32 0.42
N VAL A 274 -26.21 6.40 1.38
CA VAL A 274 -25.49 5.10 1.32
C VAL A 274 -25.87 4.36 0.04
N ARG A 275 -27.16 4.20 -0.26
CA ARG A 275 -27.60 3.50 -1.49
C ARG A 275 -27.06 4.17 -2.76
N SER A 276 -27.02 5.49 -2.81
CA SER A 276 -26.49 6.24 -3.96
C SER A 276 -25.00 6.00 -4.15
N ILE A 277 -24.23 5.99 -3.05
CA ILE A 277 -22.79 5.68 -3.09
C ILE A 277 -22.56 4.23 -3.53
N LEU A 278 -23.28 3.25 -2.95
CA LEU A 278 -23.15 1.84 -3.34
C LEU A 278 -23.49 1.63 -4.83
N THR A 279 -24.47 2.36 -5.36
CA THR A 279 -24.89 2.29 -6.77
C THR A 279 -23.83 2.85 -7.71
N ARG A 280 -23.09 3.88 -7.26
CA ARG A 280 -21.98 4.47 -8.02
C ARG A 280 -20.76 3.54 -8.09
N TYR A 281 -20.59 2.67 -7.10
CA TYR A 281 -19.41 1.82 -6.92
C TYR A 281 -19.82 0.35 -6.67
N PRO A 282 -20.56 -0.29 -7.59
CA PRO A 282 -21.17 -1.58 -7.32
C PRO A 282 -20.14 -2.70 -7.15
N ASP A 283 -18.98 -2.60 -7.79
CA ASP A 283 -17.96 -3.66 -7.78
C ASP A 283 -16.84 -3.40 -6.76
N ASP A 284 -16.92 -2.30 -6.01
CA ASP A 284 -15.98 -1.97 -4.94
C ASP A 284 -16.41 -2.49 -3.58
N TYR A 285 -15.44 -2.66 -2.69
CA TYR A 285 -15.63 -3.22 -1.37
C TYR A 285 -15.86 -2.13 -0.34
N PHE A 286 -16.95 -2.25 0.42
CA PHE A 286 -17.32 -1.31 1.46
C PHE A 286 -17.03 -1.89 2.84
N ILE A 287 -16.14 -1.23 3.57
CA ILE A 287 -15.76 -1.59 4.93
C ILE A 287 -16.50 -0.76 5.97
N THR A 288 -16.87 -1.36 7.10
CA THR A 288 -17.45 -0.63 8.24
C THR A 288 -16.37 -0.19 9.24
N PRO A 289 -16.62 0.85 10.05
CA PRO A 289 -15.89 1.09 11.30
C PRO A 289 -15.78 -0.18 12.17
N SER A 290 -14.74 -0.26 13.00
CA SER A 290 -14.60 -1.39 13.92
C SER A 290 -15.62 -1.35 15.04
N ASN A 291 -16.19 -2.51 15.38
CA ASN A 291 -16.89 -2.70 16.64
C ASN A 291 -16.33 -3.91 17.38
N ARG A 292 -15.50 -3.66 18.40
CA ARG A 292 -14.88 -4.71 19.23
C ARG A 292 -15.87 -5.42 20.17
N SER A 293 -17.09 -4.91 20.32
CA SER A 293 -18.12 -5.60 21.12
C SER A 293 -18.84 -6.70 20.35
N GLN A 294 -18.52 -6.90 19.06
CA GLN A 294 -19.12 -7.91 18.20
C GLN A 294 -18.10 -8.99 17.84
N ALA A 295 -18.57 -10.22 17.65
CA ALA A 295 -17.73 -11.34 17.19
C ALA A 295 -17.11 -11.04 15.82
N ILE A 296 -17.90 -10.50 14.90
CA ILE A 296 -17.41 -9.98 13.62
C ILE A 296 -17.15 -8.50 13.81
N THR A 297 -15.88 -8.07 13.81
CA THR A 297 -15.52 -6.69 14.17
C THR A 297 -15.76 -5.67 13.06
N ARG A 298 -15.74 -6.11 11.79
CA ARG A 298 -16.09 -5.29 10.61
C ARG A 298 -16.85 -6.09 9.56
N VAL A 299 -17.74 -5.44 8.81
CA VAL A 299 -18.30 -5.98 7.56
C VAL A 299 -17.46 -5.47 6.40
N CYS A 300 -17.21 -6.31 5.40
CA CYS A 300 -16.67 -5.94 4.10
C CYS A 300 -17.44 -6.70 3.02
N MET A 301 -18.12 -5.99 2.13
CA MET A 301 -18.91 -6.57 1.04
C MET A 301 -18.88 -5.64 -0.16
N THR A 302 -19.12 -6.16 -1.37
CA THR A 302 -19.23 -5.31 -2.56
C THR A 302 -20.50 -4.46 -2.52
N GLY A 303 -20.49 -3.31 -3.18
CA GLY A 303 -21.67 -2.47 -3.33
C GLY A 303 -22.87 -3.22 -3.91
N ARG A 304 -22.61 -4.10 -4.88
CA ARG A 304 -23.60 -4.98 -5.54
C ARG A 304 -24.23 -5.95 -4.56
N THR A 305 -23.43 -6.63 -3.72
CA THR A 305 -23.95 -7.53 -2.69
C THR A 305 -24.81 -6.76 -1.68
N LEU A 306 -24.34 -5.60 -1.22
CA LEU A 306 -25.09 -4.75 -0.29
C LEU A 306 -26.40 -4.23 -0.89
N LEU A 307 -26.46 -3.97 -2.19
CA LEU A 307 -27.70 -3.55 -2.85
C LEU A 307 -28.66 -4.71 -3.15
N GLY A 308 -28.13 -5.92 -3.37
CA GLY A 308 -28.91 -7.11 -3.72
C GLY A 308 -29.55 -7.84 -2.53
N ASP A 309 -29.07 -7.61 -1.31
CA ASP A 309 -29.60 -8.23 -0.08
C ASP A 309 -29.95 -7.15 0.95
N ASN A 310 -31.25 -7.04 1.27
CA ASN A 310 -31.73 -6.07 2.24
C ASN A 310 -31.16 -6.31 3.66
N SER A 311 -30.97 -7.56 4.08
CA SER A 311 -30.39 -7.88 5.38
C SER A 311 -28.92 -7.43 5.44
N ALA A 312 -28.16 -7.67 4.37
CA ALA A 312 -26.78 -7.22 4.25
C ALA A 312 -26.70 -5.67 4.28
N PHE A 313 -27.58 -4.99 3.55
CA PHE A 313 -27.69 -3.53 3.57
C PHE A 313 -27.93 -2.99 4.98
N GLU A 314 -28.97 -3.49 5.67
CA GLU A 314 -29.34 -3.02 7.01
C GLU A 314 -28.19 -3.21 8.00
N ASN A 315 -27.55 -4.37 7.97
CA ASN A 315 -26.39 -4.67 8.81
C ASN A 315 -25.23 -3.69 8.53
N PHE A 316 -24.87 -3.50 7.26
CA PHE A 316 -23.82 -2.56 6.87
C PHE A 316 -24.13 -1.12 7.28
N TYR A 317 -25.36 -0.65 7.03
CA TYR A 317 -25.81 0.69 7.37
C TYR A 317 -25.70 0.96 8.87
N HIS A 318 -26.24 0.08 9.72
CA HIS A 318 -26.15 0.23 11.17
C HIS A 318 -24.72 0.19 11.69
N ARG A 319 -23.85 -0.59 11.05
CA ARG A 319 -22.44 -0.70 11.40
C ARG A 319 -21.57 0.41 10.84
N SER A 320 -22.09 1.22 9.90
CA SER A 320 -21.41 2.44 9.41
C SER A 320 -21.39 3.54 10.47
N PHE A 321 -22.17 3.44 11.54
CA PHE A 321 -22.09 4.36 12.68
C PHE A 321 -20.96 3.97 13.62
N LYS A 322 -20.16 4.96 14.04
CA LYS A 322 -19.12 4.73 15.04
C LYS A 322 -19.71 4.18 16.34
N ALA A 323 -19.13 3.08 16.83
CA ALA A 323 -19.51 2.47 18.10
C ALA A 323 -19.18 3.40 19.29
N THR A 324 -18.01 4.05 19.25
CA THR A 324 -17.53 5.01 20.25
C THR A 324 -16.94 6.26 19.59
N ALA A 325 -16.75 7.35 20.35
CA ALA A 325 -16.13 8.58 19.84
C ALA A 325 -14.71 8.37 19.29
N THR A 326 -13.99 7.36 19.82
CA THR A 326 -12.61 7.02 19.46
C THR A 326 -12.49 5.89 18.44
N THR A 327 -13.61 5.25 18.07
CA THR A 327 -13.60 4.18 17.05
C THR A 327 -13.02 4.75 15.76
N GLN A 328 -12.09 4.04 15.12
CA GLN A 328 -11.53 4.44 13.83
C GLN A 328 -12.56 4.32 12.73
#